data_AF-A0A7W6TFC9-F1
#
_entry.id   AF-A0A7W6TFC9-F1
#
_cell.length_a   1.000
_cell.length_b   1.000
_cell.length_c   1.000
_cell.angle_alpha   90.00
_cell.angle_beta   90.00
_cell.angle_gamma   90.00
#
_symmetry.space_group_name_H-M   'P 1'
#
loop_
_entity.id
_entity.type
_entity.pdbx_description
1 polymer ?
#
loop_
_entity_poly.entity_id
_entity_poly.type
_entity_poly.pdbx_seq_one_letter_code
_entity_poly.pdbx_strand_id
1 'polypeptide(L)' 'MSAVNRIEEGEIDQAQAVLDAFGGNALAALRSVIADAEFLCEQLETASLYLSSGIVRGWLPKFERDH' A
#
# COMPACT_ATOMS: atom_id res chain seq x y z
N MET A 1 11.32 26.94 -21.96
CA MET A 1 12.54 26.71 -21.16
C MET A 1 12.11 26.41 -19.73
N SER A 2 12.73 25.39 -19.15
CA SER A 2 12.26 24.52 -18.05
C SER A 2 11.81 25.21 -16.76
N ALA A 3 10.66 24.76 -16.28
CA ALA A 3 10.26 24.67 -14.87
C ALA A 3 9.36 23.43 -14.84
N VAL A 4 9.58 22.36 -14.08
CA VAL A 4 10.06 22.26 -12.71
C VAL A 4 10.70 20.87 -12.59
N ASN A 5 12.03 20.78 -12.60
CA ASN A 5 12.74 19.64 -12.03
C ASN A 5 13.12 20.05 -10.60
N ARG A 6 12.19 19.90 -9.67
CA ARG A 6 12.46 20.09 -8.23
C ARG A 6 11.79 18.96 -7.47
N ILE A 7 12.37 17.77 -7.62
CA ILE A 7 12.30 16.72 -6.62
C ILE A 7 13.72 16.15 -6.55
N GLU A 8 14.61 16.90 -5.93
CA GLU A 8 15.96 16.44 -5.62
C GLU A 8 16.24 16.75 -4.15
N GLU A 9 15.72 15.87 -3.27
CA GLU A 9 16.20 15.62 -1.91
C GLU A 9 15.63 14.26 -1.44
N GLY A 10 16.37 13.18 -1.71
CA GLY A 10 16.27 11.91 -0.97
C GLY A 10 14.92 11.20 -0.89
N GLU A 11 14.04 11.35 -1.88
CA GLU A 11 12.83 10.53 -1.95
C GLU A 11 13.25 9.10 -2.26
N ILE A 12 13.16 8.21 -1.26
CA ILE A 12 13.40 6.78 -1.46
C ILE A 12 12.46 6.36 -2.58
N ASP A 13 13.02 5.96 -3.72
CA ASP A 13 12.24 5.34 -4.78
C ASP A 13 11.61 4.08 -4.18
N GLN A 14 10.32 4.18 -3.88
CA GLN A 14 9.58 3.13 -3.20
C GLN A 14 9.52 1.87 -4.05
N ALA A 15 9.50 2.01 -5.39
CA ALA A 15 9.55 0.88 -6.29
C ALA A 15 10.91 0.19 -6.21
N GLN A 16 12.00 0.96 -6.16
CA GLN A 16 13.34 0.40 -5.97
C GLN A 16 13.48 -0.27 -4.59
N ALA A 17 12.98 0.35 -3.52
CA ALA A 17 13.01 -0.23 -2.17
C ALA A 17 12.23 -1.55 -2.07
N VAL A 18 11.05 -1.62 -2.71
CA VAL A 18 10.29 -2.86 -2.82
C VAL A 18 11.08 -3.89 -3.65
N LEU A 19 11.63 -3.50 -4.79
CA LEU A 19 12.40 -4.42 -5.63
C LEU A 19 13.63 -4.98 -4.89
N ASP A 20 14.32 -4.15 -4.12
CA ASP A 20 15.47 -4.52 -3.30
C ASP A 20 15.09 -5.48 -2.16
N ALA A 21 13.93 -5.27 -1.52
CA ALA A 21 13.40 -6.17 -0.49
C ALA A 21 13.13 -7.59 -1.04
N PHE A 22 12.84 -7.72 -2.33
CA PHE A 22 12.69 -9.01 -3.03
C PHE A 22 13.97 -9.47 -3.74
N GLY A 23 15.12 -8.89 -3.41
CA GLY A 23 16.42 -9.28 -3.99
C GLY A 23 16.48 -9.10 -5.52
N GLY A 24 15.77 -8.10 -6.06
CA GLY A 24 15.68 -7.87 -7.50
C GLY A 24 14.67 -8.75 -8.23
N ASN A 25 13.93 -9.61 -7.54
CA ASN A 25 12.88 -10.42 -8.16
C ASN A 25 11.61 -9.59 -8.45
N ALA A 26 11.58 -8.98 -9.63
CA ALA A 26 10.49 -8.09 -10.05
C ALA A 26 9.11 -8.76 -10.04
N LEU A 27 9.01 -10.04 -10.41
CA LEU A 27 7.72 -10.74 -10.43
C LEU A 27 7.20 -11.00 -9.01
N ALA A 28 8.07 -11.35 -8.07
CA ALA A 28 7.69 -11.53 -6.67
C ALA A 28 7.26 -10.20 -6.03
N ALA A 29 8.03 -9.14 -6.28
CA ALA A 29 7.71 -7.78 -5.82
C ALA A 29 6.33 -7.31 -6.32
N LEU A 30 6.06 -7.43 -7.62
CA LEU A 30 4.77 -7.05 -8.20
C LEU A 30 3.61 -7.86 -7.62
N ARG A 31 3.78 -9.18 -7.46
CA ARG A 31 2.76 -10.03 -6.84
C ARG A 31 2.46 -9.62 -5.40
N SER A 32 3.47 -9.26 -4.63
CA SER A 32 3.29 -8.77 -3.26
C SER A 32 2.45 -7.49 -3.22
N VAL A 33 2.83 -6.50 -4.03
CA VAL A 33 2.15 -5.19 -4.11
C VAL A 33 0.72 -5.33 -4.58
N ILE A 34 0.45 -6.16 -5.58
CA ILE A 34 -0.92 -6.44 -6.04
C ILE A 34 -1.74 -7.03 -4.89
N ALA A 35 -1.18 -8.01 -4.18
CA ALA A 35 -1.89 -8.65 -3.10
C ALA A 35 -2.08 -7.70 -1.88
N ASP A 36 -1.17 -6.74 -1.64
CA ASP A 36 -1.37 -5.67 -0.65
C ASP A 36 -2.56 -4.77 -1.04
N ALA A 37 -2.65 -4.42 -2.33
CA ALA A 37 -3.74 -3.59 -2.86
C ALA A 37 -5.09 -4.31 -2.78
N GLU A 38 -5.14 -5.61 -3.12
CA GLU A 38 -6.35 -6.44 -2.98
C GLU A 38 -6.82 -6.48 -1.53
N PHE A 39 -5.91 -6.74 -0.58
CA PHE A 39 -6.22 -6.72 0.85
C PHE A 39 -6.74 -5.37 1.33
N LEU A 40 -6.16 -4.26 0.86
CA LEU A 40 -6.65 -2.91 1.19
C LEU A 40 -8.07 -2.68 0.66
N CYS A 41 -8.36 -3.12 -0.57
CA CYS A 41 -9.70 -3.05 -1.14
C CYS A 41 -10.73 -3.84 -0.32
N GLU A 42 -10.39 -5.07 0.10
CA GLU A 42 -11.25 -5.90 0.95
C GLU A 42 -11.51 -5.25 2.32
N GLN A 43 -10.47 -4.67 2.93
CA GLN A 43 -10.62 -3.93 4.20
C GLN A 43 -11.49 -2.68 4.04
N LEU A 44 -11.38 -1.97 2.92
CA LEU A 44 -12.22 -0.80 2.63
C LEU A 44 -13.68 -1.19 2.39
N GLU A 45 -13.93 -2.27 1.65
CA GLU A 45 -15.28 -2.81 1.46
C GLU A 45 -15.89 -3.22 2.80
N THR A 46 -15.13 -3.95 3.61
CA THR A 46 -15.53 -4.33 4.97
C THR A 46 -15.83 -3.09 5.80
N ALA A 47 -14.92 -2.11 5.86
CA ALA A 47 -15.13 -0.87 6.59
C ALA A 47 -16.42 -0.15 6.15
N SER A 48 -16.69 -0.08 4.85
CA SER A 48 -17.90 0.54 4.28
C SER A 48 -19.19 -0.15 4.73
N LEU A 49 -19.21 -1.48 4.77
CA LEU A 49 -20.36 -2.27 5.25
C LEU A 49 -20.63 -2.05 6.75
N TYR A 50 -19.57 -1.94 7.55
CA TYR A 50 -19.71 -1.71 8.99
C TYR A 50 -20.05 -0.24 9.32
N LEU A 51 -19.49 0.73 8.58
CA LEU A 51 -19.79 2.16 8.73
C LEU A 51 -21.23 2.47 8.33
N SER A 52 -21.73 1.89 7.24
CA SER A 52 -23.12 2.07 6.78
C SER A 52 -24.16 1.49 7.75
N SER A 53 -23.79 0.45 8.52
CA SER A 53 -24.65 -0.13 9.56
C SER A 53 -24.55 0.54 10.93
N GLY A 54 -23.67 1.54 11.11
CA GLY A 54 -23.49 2.28 12.36
C GLY A 54 -22.83 1.49 13.50
N ILE A 55 -22.25 0.32 13.21
CA ILE A 55 -21.72 -0.64 14.20
C ILE A 55 -20.29 -0.30 14.69
N VAL A 56 -19.52 0.51 13.95
CA VAL A 56 -18.08 0.74 14.19
C VAL A 56 -17.77 1.94 15.10
N ARG A 57 -18.46 2.07 16.24
CA ARG A 57 -17.96 2.96 17.30
C ARG A 57 -16.68 2.36 17.91
N GLY A 58 -15.52 2.75 17.37
CA GLY A 58 -14.20 2.48 17.95
C GLY A 58 -13.33 1.46 17.22
N TRP A 59 -13.70 1.02 16.01
CA TRP A 59 -12.85 0.13 15.22
C TRP A 59 -11.80 0.93 14.44
N LEU A 60 -10.53 0.53 14.59
CA LEU A 60 -9.39 1.08 13.85
C LEU A 60 -8.77 -0.09 13.07
N PRO A 61 -8.82 -0.09 11.72
CA PRO A 61 -8.20 -1.14 10.94
C PRO A 61 -6.68 -1.15 11.22
N LYS A 62 -6.14 -2.33 11.53
CA LYS A 62 -4.70 -2.55 11.69
C LYS A 62 -4.21 -3.30 10.47
N PHE A 63 -3.16 -2.78 9.85
CA PHE A 63 -2.47 -3.46 8.77
C PHE A 63 -1.48 -4.44 9.38
N GLU A 64 -1.89 -5.70 9.54
CA GLU A 64 -1.03 -6.82 9.95
C GLU A 64 -1.14 -7.88 8.87
N ARG A 65 -0.03 -8.16 8.17
CA ARG A 65 0.08 -9.20 7.16
C ARG A 65 0.92 -10.33 7.76
N ASP A 66 0.34 -11.51 7.94
CA ASP A 66 1.10 -12.68 8.37
C ASP A 66 2.07 -13.07 7.24
N HIS A 67 3.37 -12.99 7.54
CA HIS A 67 4.47 -13.38 6.66
C HIS A 67 4.88 -14.83 6.87
#